data_AF-A0A813HSJ3-F1
#
_entry.id   AF-A0A813HSJ3-F1
#
_cell.length_a   1.000
_cell.length_b   1.000
_cell.length_c   1.000
_cell.angle_alpha   90.00
_cell.angle_beta   90.00
_cell.angle_gamma   90.00
#
_symmetry.space_group_name_H-M   'P 1'
#
loop_
_entity.id
_entity.type
_entity.pdbx_description
1 polymer ?
#
loop_
_entity_poly.entity_id
_entity_poly.type
_entity_poly.pdbx_seq_one_letter_code
_entity_poly.pdbx_strand_id
1 'polypeptide(L)'
;LDFLRAEGIVRLDHGQLSAEIELTVCGKGRYEVKEEFRLVLSDATGGAKFDHTTDGGLDSCVAHIVILPDEGSKTRVDRMMNILAVDWHKAELGHANWKDQFTAALLVNGGDSEADPPTAFDWAMHVTVLPFKLLFATIPPTDYCGGWLCFVCALSMIGLVTALIGDLA
;
A
#
# COMPACT_ATOMS: atom_id res chain seq x y z
N LEU A 1 -14.41 4.17 10.16
CA LEU A 1 -15.69 4.12 10.91
C LEU A 1 -16.43 2.99 10.28
N ASP A 2 -16.10 1.82 10.79
CA ASP A 2 -16.35 0.52 10.16
C ASP A 2 -17.49 -0.19 10.92
N PHE A 3 -17.83 0.33 12.10
CA PHE A 3 -19.11 0.18 12.77
C PHE A 3 -19.65 1.57 13.17
N LEU A 4 -20.97 1.68 13.30
CA LEU A 4 -21.58 2.83 13.95
C LEU A 4 -21.55 2.61 15.47
N ARG A 5 -21.09 3.62 16.23
CA ARG A 5 -21.15 3.56 17.69
C ARG A 5 -22.60 3.46 18.11
N ALA A 6 -22.98 2.33 18.71
CA ALA A 6 -24.27 2.12 19.35
C ALA A 6 -24.09 2.25 20.86
N GLU A 7 -24.96 3.03 21.49
CA GLU A 7 -25.03 3.19 22.94
C GLU A 7 -26.50 3.26 23.32
N GLY A 8 -26.90 2.55 24.37
CA GLY A 8 -28.31 2.42 24.73
C GLY A 8 -28.52 1.67 26.04
N ILE A 9 -29.78 1.61 26.46
CA ILE A 9 -30.20 0.92 27.69
C ILE A 9 -31.03 -0.28 27.29
N VAL A 10 -30.59 -1.47 27.67
CA VAL A 10 -31.37 -2.71 27.52
C VAL A 10 -32.36 -2.78 28.68
N ARG A 11 -33.66 -2.83 28.37
CA ARG A 11 -34.72 -3.01 29.37
C ARG A 11 -35.32 -4.41 29.21
N LEU A 12 -35.39 -5.13 30.32
CA LEU A 12 -36.08 -6.41 30.42
C LEU A 12 -37.42 -6.18 31.12
N ASP A 13 -38.51 -6.50 30.44
CA ASP A 13 -39.86 -6.42 31.00
C ASP A 13 -40.13 -7.55 32.00
N HIS A 14 -41.22 -7.43 32.75
CA HIS A 14 -41.58 -8.44 33.75
C HIS A 14 -41.77 -9.83 33.11
N GLY A 15 -40.97 -10.80 33.56
CA GLY A 15 -40.98 -12.17 33.03
C GLY A 15 -40.13 -12.38 31.76
N GLN A 16 -39.45 -11.34 31.26
CA GLN A 16 -38.56 -11.45 30.11
C GLN A 16 -37.19 -12.00 30.51
N LEU A 17 -36.74 -13.06 29.83
CA LEU A 17 -35.47 -13.73 30.11
C LEU A 17 -34.36 -13.40 29.09
N SER A 18 -34.71 -12.83 27.94
CA SER A 18 -33.77 -12.50 26.86
C SER A 18 -34.15 -11.20 26.16
N ALA A 19 -33.14 -10.44 25.73
CA ALA A 19 -33.29 -9.26 24.87
C ALA A 19 -32.24 -9.30 23.76
N GLU A 20 -32.58 -8.71 22.62
CA GLU A 20 -31.70 -8.62 21.45
C GLU A 20 -31.14 -7.20 21.33
N ILE A 21 -29.88 -7.09 20.90
CA ILE A 21 -29.18 -5.81 20.68
C ILE A 21 -28.83 -5.73 19.20
N GLU A 22 -29.46 -4.81 18.48
CA GLU A 22 -29.19 -4.60 17.06
C GLU A 22 -27.92 -3.75 16.86
N LEU A 23 -26.95 -4.29 16.14
CA LEU A 23 -25.69 -3.62 15.80
C LEU A 23 -25.60 -3.45 14.29
N THR A 24 -25.39 -2.21 13.82
CA THR A 24 -25.19 -1.92 12.39
C THR A 24 -23.70 -1.90 12.07
N VAL A 25 -23.26 -2.89 11.30
CA VAL A 25 -21.89 -2.97 10.77
C VAL A 25 -21.83 -2.26 9.42
N CYS A 26 -20.93 -1.30 9.27
CA CYS A 26 -20.74 -0.59 8.00
C CYS A 26 -19.65 -1.29 7.19
N GLY A 27 -20.04 -2.26 6.36
CA GLY A 27 -19.12 -2.90 5.42
C GLY A 27 -18.54 -1.91 4.42
N LYS A 28 -17.41 -1.27 4.74
CA LYS A 28 -16.58 -0.60 3.74
C LYS A 28 -15.80 -1.70 3.06
N GLY A 29 -15.85 -1.79 1.74
CA GLY A 29 -15.22 -2.84 0.93
C GLY A 29 -13.68 -2.88 1.00
N ARG A 30 -13.12 -3.00 2.21
CA ARG A 30 -11.72 -3.22 2.53
C ARG A 30 -11.57 -4.72 2.75
N TYR A 31 -10.85 -5.36 1.83
CA TYR A 31 -10.81 -6.81 1.71
C TYR A 31 -9.80 -7.49 2.65
N GLU A 32 -8.97 -6.72 3.34
CA GLU A 32 -7.76 -7.27 3.98
C GLU A 32 -7.69 -7.04 5.50
N VAL A 33 -8.51 -6.16 6.07
CA VAL A 33 -8.38 -5.80 7.48
C VAL A 33 -9.39 -6.58 8.30
N LYS A 34 -8.88 -7.42 9.21
CA LYS A 34 -9.69 -8.00 10.29
C LYS A 34 -10.11 -6.86 11.21
N GLU A 35 -11.41 -6.65 11.36
CA GLU A 35 -11.96 -5.62 12.22
C GLU A 35 -12.58 -6.27 13.46
N GLU A 36 -12.30 -5.71 14.63
CA GLU A 36 -12.86 -6.19 15.89
C GLU A 36 -13.33 -5.03 16.74
N PHE A 37 -14.44 -5.23 17.44
CA PHE A 37 -14.96 -4.27 18.41
C PHE A 37 -15.58 -5.01 19.59
N ARG A 38 -15.72 -4.30 20.71
CA ARG A 38 -16.25 -4.84 21.97
C ARG A 38 -17.60 -4.21 22.27
N LEU A 39 -18.57 -5.05 22.62
CA LEU A 39 -19.82 -4.64 23.22
C LEU A 39 -19.69 -4.82 24.74
N VAL A 40 -19.92 -3.76 25.51
CA VAL A 40 -19.81 -3.79 26.97
C VAL A 40 -21.17 -3.48 27.56
N LEU A 41 -21.66 -4.37 28.42
CA LEU A 41 -22.81 -4.15 29.28
C LEU A 41 -22.31 -3.82 30.69
N SER A 42 -22.77 -2.71 31.25
CA SER A 42 -22.44 -2.25 32.61
C SER A 42 -23.69 -1.80 33.34
N ASP A 43 -23.52 -1.43 34.62
CA ASP A 43 -24.55 -0.75 35.43
C ASP A 43 -25.88 -1.54 35.54
N ALA A 44 -25.78 -2.84 35.82
CA ALA A 44 -26.94 -3.67 36.08
C ALA A 44 -27.75 -3.15 37.27
N THR A 45 -29.04 -2.91 37.05
CA THR A 45 -29.99 -2.42 38.08
C THR A 45 -31.14 -3.42 38.27
N GLY A 46 -31.91 -3.30 39.37
CA GLY A 46 -33.07 -4.17 39.61
C GLY A 46 -32.74 -5.59 40.12
N GLY A 47 -31.54 -5.80 40.69
CA GLY A 47 -31.12 -7.09 41.24
C GLY A 47 -30.45 -8.02 40.23
N ALA A 48 -30.32 -7.60 38.97
CA ALA A 48 -29.50 -8.28 37.97
C ALA A 48 -28.02 -8.29 38.39
N LYS A 49 -27.32 -9.40 38.15
CA LYS A 49 -25.90 -9.56 38.39
C LYS A 49 -25.23 -10.14 37.16
N PHE A 50 -24.01 -9.73 36.89
CA PHE A 50 -23.18 -10.34 35.87
C PHE A 50 -22.53 -11.62 36.41
N ASP A 51 -22.26 -12.56 35.50
CA ASP A 51 -21.58 -13.79 35.87
C ASP A 51 -20.07 -13.55 36.03
N HIS A 52 -19.53 -13.97 37.16
CA HIS A 52 -18.14 -13.76 37.54
C HIS A 52 -17.13 -14.50 36.64
N THR A 53 -17.58 -15.50 35.89
CA THR A 53 -16.73 -16.28 34.97
C THR A 53 -16.54 -15.62 33.60
N THR A 54 -17.30 -14.56 33.31
CA THR A 54 -17.23 -13.85 32.03
C THR A 54 -16.18 -12.73 32.06
N ASP A 55 -15.70 -12.32 30.88
CA ASP A 55 -14.58 -11.38 30.69
C ASP A 55 -14.74 -10.00 31.38
N GLY A 56 -15.94 -9.65 31.86
CA GLY A 56 -16.23 -8.41 32.57
C GLY A 56 -16.34 -8.51 34.10
N GLY A 57 -16.18 -9.70 34.67
CA GLY A 57 -16.22 -9.94 36.12
C GLY A 57 -17.60 -9.69 36.74
N LEU A 58 -17.62 -9.13 37.96
CA LEU A 58 -18.87 -8.88 38.70
C LEU A 58 -19.61 -7.62 38.25
N ASP A 59 -18.90 -6.68 37.62
CA ASP A 59 -19.39 -5.32 37.35
C ASP A 59 -19.79 -5.09 35.90
N SER A 60 -19.38 -5.97 34.98
CA SER A 60 -19.68 -5.83 33.55
C SER A 60 -19.72 -7.16 32.82
N CYS A 61 -20.27 -7.16 31.60
CA CYS A 61 -20.15 -8.26 30.65
C CYS A 61 -19.62 -7.72 29.32
N VAL A 62 -18.57 -8.35 28.79
CA VAL A 62 -17.90 -7.94 27.56
C VAL A 62 -18.07 -9.02 26.50
N ALA A 63 -18.61 -8.64 25.35
CA ALA A 63 -18.66 -9.49 24.17
C ALA A 63 -17.68 -8.97 23.12
N HIS A 64 -16.83 -9.87 22.61
CA HIS A 64 -15.89 -9.58 21.53
C HIS A 64 -16.51 -9.95 20.18
N ILE A 65 -16.71 -8.96 19.30
CA ILE A 65 -17.24 -9.16 17.95
C ILE A 65 -16.09 -9.03 16.96
N VAL A 66 -15.87 -10.08 16.18
CA VAL A 66 -14.85 -10.12 15.12
C VAL A 66 -15.57 -10.15 13.77
N ILE A 67 -15.36 -9.13 12.96
CA ILE A 67 -15.86 -9.07 11.58
C ILE A 67 -14.83 -9.75 10.69
N LEU A 68 -15.23 -10.86 10.08
CA LEU A 68 -14.39 -11.58 9.13
C LEU A 68 -14.61 -11.05 7.70
N PRO A 69 -13.54 -10.94 6.89
CA PRO A 69 -13.68 -10.60 5.49
C PRO A 69 -14.42 -11.71 4.73
N ASP A 70 -15.24 -11.34 3.74
CA ASP A 70 -15.96 -12.28 2.90
C ASP A 70 -15.01 -13.05 1.96
N GLU A 71 -14.94 -14.37 2.13
CA GLU A 71 -14.02 -15.25 1.37
C GLU A 71 -14.34 -15.28 -0.14
N GLY A 72 -15.62 -15.16 -0.51
CA GLY A 72 -16.06 -15.19 -1.91
C GLY A 72 -15.58 -13.96 -2.68
N SER A 73 -15.55 -12.84 -2.00
CA SER A 73 -15.07 -11.57 -2.51
C SER A 73 -13.54 -11.58 -2.65
N LYS A 74 -12.80 -12.05 -1.64
CA LYS A 74 -11.33 -12.19 -1.67
C LYS A 74 -10.85 -13.02 -2.87
N THR A 75 -11.51 -14.15 -3.14
CA THR A 75 -11.16 -15.04 -4.26
C THR A 75 -11.26 -14.37 -5.64
N ARG A 76 -12.23 -13.45 -5.85
CA ARG A 76 -12.40 -12.76 -7.13
C ARG A 76 -11.34 -11.67 -7.34
N VAL A 77 -11.01 -10.94 -6.27
CA VAL A 77 -9.97 -9.91 -6.30
C VAL A 77 -8.60 -10.56 -6.46
N ASP A 78 -8.30 -11.64 -5.73
CA ASP A 78 -7.05 -12.39 -5.87
C ASP A 78 -6.91 -12.96 -7.29
N ARG A 79 -8.00 -13.46 -7.88
CA ARG A 79 -8.00 -13.91 -9.27
C ARG A 79 -7.75 -12.77 -10.24
N MET A 80 -8.37 -11.60 -10.04
CA MET A 80 -8.16 -10.42 -10.86
C MET A 80 -6.70 -9.95 -10.78
N MET A 81 -6.14 -9.85 -9.58
CA MET A 81 -4.74 -9.45 -9.35
C MET A 81 -3.75 -10.46 -9.94
N ASN A 82 -4.05 -11.76 -9.85
CA ASN A 82 -3.25 -12.81 -10.50
C ASN A 82 -3.37 -12.77 -12.04
N ILE A 83 -4.55 -12.48 -12.59
CA ILE A 83 -4.74 -12.30 -14.04
C ILE A 83 -4.01 -11.04 -14.52
N LEU A 84 -3.99 -9.98 -13.71
CA LEU A 84 -3.26 -8.75 -14.00
C LEU A 84 -1.75 -8.87 -13.72
N ALA A 85 -1.30 -9.98 -13.13
CA ALA A 85 0.11 -10.30 -12.81
C ALA A 85 0.92 -9.07 -12.35
N VAL A 86 0.30 -8.23 -11.51
CA VAL A 86 0.98 -7.05 -10.96
C VAL A 86 1.86 -7.56 -9.83
N ASP A 87 3.09 -7.93 -10.18
CA ASP A 87 4.16 -8.12 -9.22
C ASP A 87 4.48 -6.75 -8.63
N TRP A 88 3.68 -6.29 -7.66
CA TRP A 88 3.84 -5.00 -6.99
C TRP A 88 5.26 -4.79 -6.45
N HIS A 89 5.92 -5.87 -6.04
CA HIS A 89 7.32 -5.87 -5.63
C HIS A 89 8.28 -5.52 -6.79
N LYS A 90 8.05 -6.04 -8.01
CA LYS A 90 8.83 -5.66 -9.20
C LYS A 90 8.55 -4.23 -9.63
N ALA A 91 7.30 -3.77 -9.48
CA ALA A 91 6.94 -2.38 -9.78
C ALA A 91 7.64 -1.41 -8.80
N GLU A 92 7.64 -1.71 -7.50
CA GLU A 92 8.32 -0.93 -6.47
C GLU A 92 9.84 -0.90 -6.67
N LEU A 93 10.46 -2.06 -6.94
CA LEU A 93 11.88 -2.17 -7.28
C LEU A 93 12.20 -1.40 -8.58
N GLY A 94 11.34 -1.48 -9.59
CA GLY A 94 11.47 -0.71 -10.83
C GLY A 94 11.41 0.80 -10.60
N HIS A 95 10.52 1.28 -9.72
CA HIS A 95 10.43 2.70 -9.38
C HIS A 95 11.66 3.21 -8.61
N ALA A 96 12.17 2.41 -7.67
CA ALA A 96 13.41 2.71 -6.97
C ALA A 96 14.59 2.80 -7.95
N ASN A 97 14.74 1.80 -8.82
CA ASN A 97 15.81 1.76 -9.84
C ASN A 97 15.74 2.95 -10.80
N TRP A 98 14.54 3.42 -11.16
CA TRP A 98 14.40 4.57 -12.07
C TRP A 98 14.85 5.87 -11.41
N LYS A 99 14.48 6.09 -10.14
CA LYS A 99 14.96 7.23 -9.35
C LYS A 99 16.49 7.19 -9.19
N ASP A 100 17.05 6.01 -9.02
CA ASP A 100 18.49 5.83 -8.88
C ASP A 100 19.24 6.18 -10.17
N GLN A 101 18.67 5.91 -11.36
CA GLN A 101 19.24 6.37 -12.64
C GLN A 101 19.34 7.89 -12.73
N PHE A 102 18.31 8.63 -12.31
CA PHE A 102 18.36 10.09 -12.26
C PHE A 102 19.34 10.61 -11.21
N THR A 103 19.41 9.96 -10.06
CA THR A 103 20.33 10.32 -8.98
C THR A 103 21.78 10.11 -9.43
N ALA A 104 22.09 8.96 -10.03
CA ALA A 104 23.41 8.67 -10.59
C ALA A 104 23.77 9.57 -11.79
N ALA A 105 22.77 10.00 -12.58
CA ALA A 105 22.98 10.94 -13.68
C ALA A 105 23.41 12.34 -13.20
N LEU A 106 22.85 12.80 -12.07
CA LEU A 106 23.13 14.13 -11.51
C LEU A 106 24.44 14.20 -10.73
N LEU A 107 24.88 13.09 -10.13
CA LEU A 107 26.09 13.04 -9.31
C LEU A 107 27.36 12.78 -10.14
N VAL A 108 28.42 13.55 -9.87
CA VAL A 108 29.76 13.30 -10.43
C VAL A 108 30.24 11.96 -9.89
N ASN A 109 30.74 11.08 -10.77
CA ASN A 109 31.12 9.71 -10.44
C ASN A 109 29.98 8.86 -9.82
N GLY A 110 28.71 9.21 -10.05
CA GLY A 110 27.57 8.45 -9.55
C GLY A 110 27.28 8.61 -8.06
N GLY A 111 28.01 9.49 -7.36
CA GLY A 111 27.80 9.75 -5.93
C GLY A 111 28.43 8.73 -4.99
N ASP A 112 29.35 7.90 -5.50
CA ASP A 112 30.06 6.91 -4.71
C ASP A 112 30.98 7.60 -3.69
N SER A 113 30.67 7.45 -2.40
CA SER A 113 31.40 8.08 -1.30
C SER A 113 32.76 7.44 -1.05
N GLU A 114 33.03 6.27 -1.62
CA GLU A 114 34.34 5.60 -1.55
C GLU A 114 35.25 5.92 -2.74
N ALA A 115 34.74 6.65 -3.74
CA ALA A 115 35.54 7.06 -4.89
C ALA A 115 36.51 8.21 -4.55
N ASP A 116 37.64 8.26 -5.27
CA ASP A 116 38.56 9.39 -5.19
C ASP A 116 37.82 10.72 -5.44
N PRO A 117 38.21 11.81 -4.75
CA PRO A 117 37.56 13.10 -4.92
C PRO A 117 37.62 13.53 -6.39
N PRO A 118 36.51 14.03 -6.95
CA PRO A 118 36.40 14.28 -8.38
C PRO A 118 37.42 15.34 -8.82
N THR A 119 38.17 15.01 -9.87
CA THR A 119 39.15 15.93 -10.45
C THR A 119 38.46 17.01 -11.30
N ALA A 120 39.17 18.09 -11.63
CA ALA A 120 38.65 19.14 -12.50
C ALA A 120 38.25 18.61 -13.89
N PHE A 121 38.93 17.55 -14.36
CA PHE A 121 38.58 16.86 -15.59
C PHE A 121 37.28 16.06 -15.45
N ASP A 122 37.03 15.42 -14.31
CA ASP A 122 35.78 14.68 -14.05
C ASP A 122 34.58 15.63 -14.03
N TRP A 123 34.74 16.83 -13.47
CA TRP A 123 33.72 17.88 -13.53
C TRP A 123 33.46 18.37 -14.96
N ALA A 124 34.51 18.62 -15.74
CA ALA A 124 34.37 19.03 -17.13
C ALA A 124 33.67 17.95 -17.97
N MET A 125 34.09 16.70 -17.82
CA MET A 125 33.45 15.54 -18.45
C MET A 125 32.00 15.37 -17.99
N HIS A 126 31.72 15.52 -16.70
CA HIS A 126 30.37 15.39 -16.16
C HIS A 126 29.44 16.42 -16.78
N VAL A 127 29.81 17.71 -16.83
CA VAL A 127 28.98 18.76 -17.45
C VAL A 127 28.74 18.48 -18.94
N THR A 128 29.76 17.98 -19.65
CA THR A 128 29.66 17.70 -21.09
C THR A 128 28.73 16.52 -21.38
N VAL A 129 28.72 15.51 -20.50
CA VAL A 129 27.96 14.26 -20.69
C VAL A 129 26.61 14.28 -19.96
N LEU A 130 26.39 15.17 -19.00
CA LEU A 130 25.15 15.34 -18.23
C LEU A 130 23.88 15.44 -19.10
N PRO A 131 23.82 16.25 -20.18
CA PRO A 131 22.62 16.27 -21.03
C PRO A 131 22.31 14.90 -21.65
N PHE A 132 23.34 14.13 -22.03
CA PHE A 132 23.16 12.77 -22.54
C PHE A 132 22.76 11.78 -21.43
N LYS A 133 23.33 11.89 -20.22
CA LYS A 133 22.94 11.07 -19.06
C LYS A 133 21.47 11.27 -18.70
N LEU A 134 20.99 12.51 -18.66
CA LEU A 134 19.58 12.81 -18.37
C LEU A 134 18.64 12.32 -19.47
N LEU A 135 19.06 12.45 -20.73
CA LEU A 135 18.35 11.92 -21.89
C LEU A 135 18.16 10.41 -21.77
N PHE A 136 19.21 9.66 -21.43
CA PHE A 136 19.14 8.21 -21.25
C PHE A 136 18.45 7.78 -19.94
N ALA A 137 18.48 8.59 -18.87
CA ALA A 137 17.76 8.32 -17.62
C ALA A 137 16.22 8.35 -17.77
N THR A 138 15.70 8.97 -18.84
CA THR A 138 14.26 8.88 -19.16
C THR A 138 13.82 7.51 -19.67
N ILE A 139 14.76 6.63 -20.03
CA ILE A 139 14.46 5.26 -20.43
C ILE A 139 14.11 4.47 -19.16
N PRO A 140 12.92 3.86 -19.09
CA PRO A 140 12.51 3.11 -17.92
C PRO A 140 13.44 1.90 -17.69
N PRO A 141 13.71 1.51 -16.43
CA PRO A 141 14.51 0.35 -16.07
C PRO A 141 14.10 -0.94 -16.78
N THR A 142 15.06 -1.84 -16.98
CA THR A 142 14.85 -3.14 -17.63
C THR A 142 13.92 -4.07 -16.86
N ASP A 143 13.63 -3.78 -15.60
CA ASP A 143 12.74 -4.56 -14.74
C ASP A 143 11.26 -4.45 -15.17
N TYR A 144 10.90 -3.40 -15.91
CA TYR A 144 9.53 -3.24 -16.42
C TYR A 144 9.25 -4.20 -17.57
N CYS A 145 8.14 -4.94 -17.45
CA CYS A 145 7.60 -5.84 -18.49
C CYS A 145 8.65 -6.79 -19.10
N GLY A 146 9.58 -7.30 -18.28
CA GLY A 146 10.63 -8.21 -18.75
C GLY A 146 11.60 -7.59 -19.76
N GLY A 147 11.82 -6.27 -19.69
CA GLY A 147 12.78 -5.54 -20.52
C GLY A 147 12.21 -5.02 -21.85
N TRP A 148 10.98 -5.41 -22.23
CA TRP A 148 10.36 -4.98 -23.48
C TRP A 148 10.14 -3.47 -23.55
N LEU A 149 9.73 -2.85 -22.44
CA LEU A 149 9.50 -1.40 -22.39
C LEU A 149 10.81 -0.63 -22.58
N CYS A 150 11.87 -1.06 -21.90
CA CYS A 150 13.22 -0.50 -22.05
C CYS A 150 13.72 -0.60 -23.50
N PHE A 151 13.51 -1.75 -24.16
CA PHE A 151 13.95 -1.97 -25.54
C PHE A 151 13.30 -1.00 -26.53
N VAL A 152 11.97 -0.85 -26.46
CA VAL A 152 11.22 0.04 -27.38
C VAL A 152 11.57 1.51 -27.11
N CYS A 153 11.61 1.93 -25.85
CA CYS A 153 11.98 3.31 -25.49
C CYS A 153 13.41 3.65 -25.92
N ALA A 154 14.38 2.76 -25.67
CA ALA A 154 15.77 2.97 -26.09
C ALA A 154 15.91 3.09 -27.62
N LEU A 155 15.26 2.19 -28.38
CA LEU A 155 15.30 2.22 -29.83
C LEU A 155 14.67 3.49 -30.39
N SER A 156 13.54 3.94 -29.81
CA SER A 156 12.89 5.19 -30.21
C SER A 156 13.78 6.41 -29.97
N MET A 157 14.52 6.45 -28.85
CA MET A 157 15.36 7.58 -28.48
C MET A 157 16.61 7.67 -29.35
N ILE A 158 17.24 6.53 -29.64
CA ILE A 158 18.37 6.47 -30.59
C ILE A 158 17.90 6.90 -31.97
N GLY A 159 16.72 6.44 -32.42
CA GLY A 159 16.12 6.86 -33.68
C GLY A 159 15.87 8.37 -33.74
N LEU A 160 15.31 8.96 -32.69
CA LEU A 160 15.07 10.40 -32.58
C LEU A 160 16.38 11.20 -32.63
N VAL A 161 17.37 10.84 -31.83
CA VAL A 161 18.67 11.54 -31.79
C VAL A 161 19.39 11.42 -33.13
N THR A 162 19.37 10.24 -33.76
CA THR A 162 19.97 10.03 -35.08
C THR A 162 19.25 10.85 -36.16
N ALA A 163 17.92 10.93 -36.11
CA ALA A 163 17.15 11.75 -37.02
C ALA A 163 17.45 13.25 -36.85
N LEU A 164 17.52 13.75 -35.61
CA LEU A 164 17.84 15.15 -35.33
C LEU A 164 19.26 15.53 -35.78
N ILE A 165 20.24 14.64 -35.56
CA ILE A 165 21.62 14.87 -36.01
C ILE A 165 21.72 14.78 -37.53
N GLY A 166 21.01 13.82 -38.15
CA GLY A 166 20.98 13.66 -39.60
C GLY A 166 20.29 14.80 -40.35
N ASP A 167 19.34 15.50 -39.70
CA ASP A 167 18.66 16.68 -40.27
C ASP A 167 19.47 17.98 -40.08
N LEU A 168 20.43 17.99 -39.15
CA LEU A 168 21.33 19.12 -38.88
C LEU A 168 22.69 19.00 -39.61
N ALA A 169 22.98 17.85 -40.22
CA ALA A 169 24.22 17.55 -40.96
C ALA A 169 24.08 17.85 -42.46
#